data_AF-A0A2J6GYH6-F1
#
_entry.id   AF-A0A2J6GYH6-F1
#
_cell.length_a   1.000
_cell.length_b   1.000
_cell.length_c   1.000
_cell.angle_alpha   90.00
_cell.angle_beta   90.00
_cell.angle_gamma   90.00
#
_symmetry.space_group_name_H-M   'P 1'
#
loop_
_entity.id
_entity.type
_entity.pdbx_description
1 polymer ?
#
loop_
_entity_poly.entity_id
_entity_poly.type
_entity_poly.pdbx_seq_one_letter_code
_entity_poly.pdbx_strand_id
1 'polypeptide(L)'
;MEFACVEDWVCLEWSVCYINNTQDRICYDTNSCNTTEDKPETVQECIYEGTCFDGIQNGLEEGIDCGGLCTPCPWEEEATCFDGKQNCPGGICEEGIDCGGPCDKECEIKEPLIELPLEICKRGFKYYDLTYWIFLIIVTLAIWSDYKNTKRKVRKYRNNEDLEDYIRAKKIVHAKRNLYVFIITISVMTLLLLGYYYYFSQCQSYLTDFLWILIILLVATPLIGFIILKSFEYDEKNRIIKMSKYFESHHSRLHKVIEMHNKYLLEIENEISNQIYQLLHDDEFKTELEAFPQLSDAYRQMIKLYDEYKVNAKPYSIEKDLVEDMYNLINNISFKELTDKYPRIKSLYDNIVLLFKQYEEKQKIYDEEIKESNNDNNTSKNESKEDESKDQNQDASNDQEDSQEKEQTTKPN
;
A
#
# COMPACT_ATOMS: atom_id res chain seq x y z
N MET A 1 -40.95 -18.02 -24.18
CA MET A 1 -40.31 -18.46 -25.45
C MET A 1 -39.13 -17.54 -25.65
N GLU A 2 -37.94 -18.10 -25.48
CA GLU A 2 -36.68 -17.40 -25.73
C GLU A 2 -36.36 -17.63 -27.20
N PHE A 3 -36.20 -16.55 -27.97
CA PHE A 3 -35.84 -16.67 -29.39
C PHE A 3 -34.32 -16.91 -29.45
N ALA A 4 -33.92 -18.15 -29.72
CA ALA A 4 -32.54 -18.47 -30.06
C ALA A 4 -32.22 -17.89 -31.45
N CYS A 5 -31.03 -17.30 -31.59
CA CYS A 5 -30.51 -16.82 -32.87
C CYS A 5 -30.25 -18.02 -33.78
N VAL A 6 -30.66 -17.95 -35.05
CA VAL A 6 -30.40 -18.99 -36.05
C VAL A 6 -29.26 -18.53 -36.95
N GLU A 7 -28.19 -19.32 -37.00
CA GLU A 7 -27.00 -19.05 -37.82
C GLU A 7 -27.35 -19.02 -39.32
N ASP A 8 -26.77 -18.09 -40.08
CA ASP A 8 -26.93 -18.00 -41.54
C ASP A 8 -25.56 -17.83 -42.23
N TRP A 9 -24.93 -18.97 -42.54
CA TRP A 9 -23.56 -19.04 -43.04
C TRP A 9 -23.45 -18.83 -44.55
N VAL A 10 -22.54 -17.94 -44.95
CA VAL A 10 -22.13 -17.73 -46.35
C VAL A 10 -20.65 -18.03 -46.48
N CYS A 11 -20.29 -18.86 -47.47
CA CYS A 11 -18.90 -19.28 -47.74
C CYS A 11 -18.41 -18.73 -49.09
N LEU A 12 -17.12 -18.40 -49.14
CA LEU A 12 -16.40 -18.09 -50.38
C LEU A 12 -16.05 -19.37 -51.16
N GLU A 13 -15.58 -19.18 -52.40
CA GLU A 13 -14.99 -20.23 -53.23
C GLU A 13 -13.75 -20.85 -52.56
N TRP A 14 -13.44 -22.09 -52.94
CA TRP A 14 -12.25 -22.80 -52.47
C TRP A 14 -10.95 -22.22 -53.03
N SER A 15 -9.88 -22.29 -52.24
CA SER A 15 -8.52 -21.94 -52.65
C SER A 15 -7.94 -22.97 -53.62
N VAL A 16 -6.72 -22.70 -54.11
CA VAL A 16 -5.97 -23.66 -54.93
C VAL A 16 -5.61 -24.90 -54.12
N CYS A 17 -5.50 -26.06 -54.78
CA CYS A 17 -5.04 -27.27 -54.12
C CYS A 17 -3.56 -27.15 -53.74
N TYR A 18 -3.24 -27.33 -52.47
CA TYR A 18 -1.88 -27.34 -51.97
C TYR A 18 -1.23 -28.73 -52.15
N ILE A 19 0.11 -28.79 -52.10
CA ILE A 19 0.92 -30.01 -52.28
C ILE A 19 0.50 -31.15 -51.31
N ASN A 20 -0.09 -30.81 -50.17
CA ASN A 20 -0.61 -31.76 -49.20
C ASN A 20 -2.00 -32.31 -49.55
N ASN A 21 -2.49 -32.12 -50.79
CA ASN A 21 -3.80 -32.54 -51.25
C ASN A 21 -4.97 -31.91 -50.48
N THR A 22 -4.84 -30.65 -50.04
CA THR A 22 -5.91 -29.92 -49.35
C THR A 22 -6.15 -28.54 -49.94
N GLN A 23 -7.38 -28.04 -49.80
CA GLN A 23 -7.79 -26.68 -50.14
C GLN A 23 -8.70 -26.14 -49.03
N ASP A 24 -8.71 -24.83 -48.85
CA ASP A 24 -9.43 -24.15 -47.78
C ASP A 24 -10.37 -23.05 -48.31
N ARG A 25 -11.40 -22.71 -47.52
CA ARG A 25 -12.34 -21.62 -47.81
C ARG A 25 -12.75 -20.88 -46.54
N ILE A 26 -13.20 -19.64 -46.71
CA ILE A 26 -13.65 -18.79 -45.61
C ILE A 26 -15.18 -18.76 -45.56
N CYS A 27 -15.77 -18.98 -44.39
CA CYS A 27 -17.20 -18.86 -44.14
C CYS A 27 -17.47 -17.85 -43.01
N TYR A 28 -18.50 -17.02 -43.16
CA TYR A 28 -18.93 -16.04 -42.15
C TYR A 28 -20.45 -16.12 -41.92
N ASP A 29 -20.88 -15.91 -40.67
CA ASP A 29 -22.29 -15.89 -40.27
C ASP A 29 -22.86 -14.49 -40.43
N THR A 30 -23.88 -14.36 -41.28
CA THR A 30 -24.53 -13.08 -41.59
C THR A 30 -25.33 -12.54 -40.40
N ASN A 31 -25.83 -13.43 -39.54
CA ASN A 31 -26.65 -13.04 -38.38
C ASN A 31 -25.81 -12.78 -37.12
N SER A 32 -24.49 -13.03 -37.17
CA SER A 32 -23.56 -12.80 -36.05
C SER A 32 -24.05 -13.40 -34.73
N CYS A 33 -24.59 -14.62 -34.78
CA CYS A 33 -25.18 -15.33 -33.66
C CYS A 33 -24.14 -15.79 -32.61
N ASN A 34 -22.84 -15.64 -32.89
CA ASN A 34 -21.71 -16.04 -32.02
C ASN A 34 -21.67 -17.51 -31.60
N THR A 35 -22.46 -18.35 -32.26
CA THR A 35 -22.44 -19.81 -32.15
C THR A 35 -21.75 -20.38 -33.39
N THR A 36 -21.31 -21.65 -33.33
CA THR A 36 -20.70 -22.36 -34.48
C THR A 36 -21.30 -23.75 -34.66
N GLU A 37 -22.56 -23.94 -34.27
CA GLU A 37 -23.19 -25.27 -34.29
C GLU A 37 -23.46 -25.75 -35.72
N ASP A 38 -23.84 -24.85 -36.62
CA ASP A 38 -24.19 -25.15 -38.02
C ASP A 38 -23.10 -24.69 -39.01
N LYS A 39 -21.87 -24.43 -38.52
CA LYS A 39 -20.77 -23.92 -39.35
C LYS A 39 -20.31 -24.94 -40.40
N PRO A 40 -20.31 -24.59 -41.71
CA PRO A 40 -19.81 -25.45 -42.77
C PRO A 40 -18.30 -25.73 -42.70
N GLU A 41 -17.85 -26.85 -43.29
CA GLU A 41 -16.44 -27.20 -43.37
C GLU A 41 -15.63 -26.16 -44.16
N THR A 42 -14.46 -25.83 -43.64
CA THR A 42 -13.54 -24.83 -44.20
C THR A 42 -12.29 -25.44 -44.83
N VAL A 43 -12.12 -26.77 -44.80
CA VAL A 43 -10.99 -27.50 -45.40
C VAL A 43 -11.53 -28.78 -46.04
N GLN A 44 -11.07 -29.11 -47.25
CA GLN A 44 -11.39 -30.38 -47.92
C GLN A 44 -10.18 -30.95 -48.67
N GLU A 45 -10.22 -32.25 -48.97
CA GLU A 45 -9.22 -32.93 -49.80
C GLU A 45 -9.37 -32.56 -51.30
N CYS A 46 -8.25 -32.53 -52.02
CA CYS A 46 -8.17 -32.27 -53.45
C CYS A 46 -6.97 -33.01 -54.06
N ILE A 47 -6.91 -33.12 -55.39
CA ILE A 47 -5.75 -33.72 -56.08
C ILE A 47 -4.85 -32.58 -56.54
N TYR A 48 -3.59 -32.56 -56.05
CA TYR A 48 -2.58 -31.64 -56.55
C TYR A 48 -2.07 -32.09 -57.91
N GLU A 49 -2.19 -31.24 -58.93
CA GLU A 49 -1.61 -31.48 -60.26
C GLU A 49 -0.25 -30.78 -60.36
N GLY A 50 0.81 -31.56 -60.61
CA GLY A 50 2.16 -31.06 -60.87
C GLY A 50 2.30 -30.43 -62.26
N THR A 51 3.29 -29.56 -62.43
CA THR A 51 3.47 -28.71 -63.60
C THR A 51 4.57 -29.25 -64.51
N CYS A 52 4.19 -30.10 -65.49
CA CYS A 52 5.09 -30.82 -66.41
C CYS A 52 6.02 -29.99 -67.34
N PHE A 53 6.17 -28.67 -67.14
CA PHE A 53 6.98 -27.80 -68.02
C PHE A 53 7.52 -26.56 -67.27
N ASP A 54 7.64 -26.61 -65.94
CA ASP A 54 8.08 -25.47 -65.14
C ASP A 54 9.56 -25.50 -64.75
N GLY A 55 10.27 -26.55 -65.14
CA GLY A 55 11.70 -26.74 -64.89
C GLY A 55 12.01 -27.19 -63.47
N ILE A 56 11.02 -27.66 -62.71
CA ILE A 56 11.17 -28.08 -61.31
C ILE A 56 10.53 -29.47 -61.17
N GLN A 57 11.29 -30.46 -60.69
CA GLN A 57 10.72 -31.77 -60.37
C GLN A 57 9.70 -31.66 -59.23
N ASN A 58 8.41 -31.71 -59.56
CA ASN A 58 7.33 -31.57 -58.58
C ASN A 58 6.18 -32.58 -58.83
N GLY A 59 5.23 -32.65 -57.89
CA GLY A 59 4.12 -33.59 -58.00
C GLY A 59 4.56 -35.07 -58.00
N LEU A 60 4.22 -35.81 -59.07
CA LEU A 60 4.54 -37.23 -59.27
C LEU A 60 5.61 -37.46 -60.36
N GLU A 61 6.39 -36.44 -60.68
CA GLU A 61 7.44 -36.51 -61.71
C GLU A 61 8.64 -37.39 -61.28
N GLU A 62 9.13 -38.22 -62.19
CA GLU A 62 10.30 -39.09 -61.99
C GLU A 62 11.63 -38.36 -62.33
N GLY A 63 11.56 -37.28 -63.10
CA GLY A 63 12.65 -36.35 -63.38
C GLY A 63 12.11 -34.93 -63.61
N ILE A 64 12.96 -33.93 -63.85
CA ILE A 64 12.49 -32.55 -64.09
C ILE A 64 11.53 -32.54 -65.30
N ASP A 65 10.26 -32.16 -65.08
CA ASP A 65 9.22 -32.07 -66.10
C ASP A 65 8.90 -33.41 -66.82
N CYS A 66 9.26 -34.58 -66.25
CA CYS A 66 9.04 -35.89 -66.87
C CYS A 66 8.69 -37.00 -65.86
N GLY A 67 8.00 -38.04 -66.32
CA GLY A 67 7.55 -39.17 -65.48
C GLY A 67 6.22 -38.93 -64.77
N GLY A 68 5.67 -39.99 -64.17
CA GLY A 68 4.33 -39.95 -63.55
C GLY A 68 3.20 -39.60 -64.54
N LEU A 69 2.55 -38.45 -64.31
CA LEU A 69 1.50 -37.90 -65.19
C LEU A 69 2.07 -37.14 -66.40
N CYS A 70 3.37 -36.85 -66.42
CA CYS A 70 4.07 -36.17 -67.51
C CYS A 70 4.63 -37.17 -68.55
N THR A 71 5.28 -36.67 -69.60
CA THR A 71 5.88 -37.55 -70.61
C THR A 71 6.97 -38.43 -69.99
N PRO A 72 7.11 -39.72 -70.38
CA PRO A 72 8.14 -40.60 -69.83
C PRO A 72 9.54 -40.00 -70.03
N CYS A 73 10.41 -40.14 -69.03
CA CYS A 73 11.78 -39.65 -69.13
C CYS A 73 12.57 -40.46 -70.19
N PRO A 74 13.49 -39.83 -70.96
CA PRO A 74 14.32 -40.53 -71.92
C PRO A 74 15.28 -41.52 -71.23
N TRP A 75 15.31 -42.77 -71.71
CA TRP A 75 16.22 -43.80 -71.22
C TRP A 75 17.53 -43.74 -72.01
N GLU A 76 18.66 -43.49 -71.34
CA GLU A 76 19.99 -43.65 -71.94
C GLU A 76 20.69 -44.88 -71.32
N GLU A 77 21.47 -45.63 -72.10
CA GLU A 77 22.06 -46.91 -71.67
C GLU A 77 23.41 -46.76 -70.93
N GLU A 78 24.03 -45.57 -70.96
CA GLU A 78 25.31 -45.30 -70.30
C GLU A 78 25.22 -44.03 -69.44
N ALA A 79 25.86 -44.07 -68.26
CA ALA A 79 25.89 -42.93 -67.33
C ALA A 79 26.90 -41.89 -67.78
N THR A 80 26.47 -40.65 -68.06
CA THR A 80 27.35 -39.56 -68.49
C THR A 80 27.47 -38.49 -67.43
N CYS A 81 28.29 -38.75 -66.42
CA CYS A 81 28.48 -37.88 -65.25
C CYS A 81 29.26 -36.56 -65.49
N PHE A 82 29.43 -36.12 -66.74
CA PHE A 82 30.20 -34.92 -67.11
C PHE A 82 29.72 -34.29 -68.43
N ASP A 83 28.53 -34.63 -68.90
CA ASP A 83 28.00 -34.16 -70.19
C ASP A 83 27.15 -32.88 -70.07
N GLY A 84 26.98 -32.37 -68.85
CA GLY A 84 26.22 -31.17 -68.57
C GLY A 84 24.71 -31.39 -68.63
N LYS A 85 24.25 -32.64 -68.55
CA LYS A 85 22.82 -32.99 -68.52
C LYS A 85 22.51 -33.94 -67.38
N GLN A 86 21.35 -33.75 -66.77
CA GLN A 86 20.82 -34.71 -65.79
C GLN A 86 20.21 -35.89 -66.55
N ASN A 87 20.89 -37.04 -66.52
CA ASN A 87 20.49 -38.25 -67.23
C ASN A 87 20.10 -39.39 -66.25
N CYS A 88 19.41 -40.42 -66.75
CA CYS A 88 18.90 -41.54 -65.94
C CYS A 88 19.29 -42.92 -66.52
N PRO A 89 20.57 -43.30 -66.44
CA PRO A 89 21.07 -44.56 -66.97
C PRO A 89 20.52 -45.76 -66.19
N GLY A 90 19.90 -46.71 -66.90
CA GLY A 90 19.40 -47.95 -66.30
C GLY A 90 18.35 -47.76 -65.19
N GLY A 91 17.65 -46.62 -65.18
CA GLY A 91 16.61 -46.31 -64.18
C GLY A 91 17.15 -45.74 -62.86
N ILE A 92 18.45 -45.44 -62.76
CA ILE A 92 19.03 -44.70 -61.65
C ILE A 92 19.36 -43.30 -62.16
N CYS A 93 18.66 -42.29 -61.65
CA CYS A 93 18.84 -40.91 -62.09
C CYS A 93 19.98 -40.22 -61.35
N GLU A 94 20.70 -39.36 -62.06
CA GLU A 94 21.50 -38.31 -61.44
C GLU A 94 20.59 -37.42 -60.58
N GLU A 95 21.04 -37.03 -59.39
CA GLU A 95 20.27 -36.15 -58.47
C GLU A 95 20.36 -34.67 -58.88
N GLY A 96 21.28 -34.35 -59.79
CA GLY A 96 21.47 -33.05 -60.41
C GLY A 96 22.37 -33.17 -61.63
N ILE A 97 22.62 -32.07 -62.37
CA ILE A 97 23.47 -32.11 -63.56
C ILE A 97 24.87 -32.63 -63.19
N ASP A 98 25.27 -33.77 -63.76
CA ASP A 98 26.58 -34.40 -63.58
C ASP A 98 26.89 -34.76 -62.10
N CYS A 99 25.87 -35.08 -61.29
CA CYS A 99 26.06 -35.46 -59.88
C CYS A 99 24.93 -36.35 -59.32
N GLY A 100 25.24 -37.09 -58.27
CA GLY A 100 24.30 -37.98 -57.57
C GLY A 100 23.95 -39.25 -58.35
N GLY A 101 23.25 -40.18 -57.71
CA GLY A 101 22.85 -41.45 -58.31
C GLY A 101 24.02 -42.31 -58.81
N PRO A 102 24.15 -42.57 -60.12
CA PRO A 102 25.23 -43.39 -60.70
C PRO A 102 26.60 -42.68 -60.71
N CYS A 103 26.67 -41.38 -60.38
CA CYS A 103 27.88 -40.59 -60.41
C CYS A 103 28.58 -40.56 -59.05
N ASP A 104 29.91 -40.75 -59.05
CA ASP A 104 30.75 -40.70 -57.83
C ASP A 104 30.72 -39.33 -57.12
N LYS A 105 30.32 -38.28 -57.83
CA LYS A 105 30.22 -36.93 -57.30
C LYS A 105 28.85 -36.76 -56.62
N GLU A 106 28.84 -36.60 -55.30
CA GLU A 106 27.65 -36.18 -54.56
C GLU A 106 27.18 -34.81 -55.07
N CYS A 107 25.86 -34.63 -55.23
CA CYS A 107 25.34 -33.32 -55.59
C CYS A 107 25.55 -32.34 -54.44
N GLU A 108 26.11 -31.19 -54.78
CA GLU A 108 26.02 -30.04 -53.91
C GLU A 108 24.55 -29.63 -53.87
N ILE A 109 23.83 -30.11 -52.86
CA ILE A 109 22.57 -29.50 -52.44
C ILE A 109 22.96 -28.06 -52.14
N LYS A 110 22.68 -27.15 -53.08
CA LYS A 110 22.54 -25.75 -52.73
C LYS A 110 21.36 -25.77 -51.78
N GLU A 111 21.66 -25.85 -50.48
CA GLU A 111 20.68 -25.52 -49.46
C GLU A 111 20.01 -24.26 -49.99
N PRO A 112 18.68 -24.27 -50.22
CA PRO A 112 18.01 -23.02 -50.50
C PRO A 112 18.51 -22.11 -49.39
N LEU A 113 19.09 -20.98 -49.77
CA LEU A 113 19.24 -19.87 -48.85
C LEU A 113 17.82 -19.60 -48.37
N ILE A 114 17.44 -20.30 -47.31
CA ILE A 114 16.54 -19.78 -46.33
C ILE A 114 17.34 -18.57 -45.89
N GLU A 115 17.04 -17.44 -46.50
CA GLU A 115 17.20 -16.17 -45.83
C GLU A 115 16.39 -16.35 -44.55
N LEU A 116 17.04 -16.93 -43.53
CA LEU A 116 16.58 -16.85 -42.18
C LEU A 116 16.38 -15.35 -42.02
N PRO A 117 15.16 -14.83 -41.78
CA PRO A 117 14.94 -13.40 -41.75
C PRO A 117 15.87 -12.83 -40.66
N LEU A 118 17.01 -12.30 -41.11
CA LEU A 118 18.15 -12.00 -40.25
C LEU A 118 18.00 -10.55 -39.81
N GLU A 119 16.88 -10.26 -39.15
CA GLU A 119 16.71 -9.00 -38.44
C GLU A 119 16.07 -9.22 -37.07
N ILE A 120 16.57 -10.21 -36.32
CA ILE A 120 16.54 -10.07 -34.86
C ILE A 120 17.66 -9.09 -34.49
N CYS A 121 17.38 -7.80 -34.71
CA CYS A 121 17.75 -6.71 -33.82
C CYS A 121 19.15 -6.81 -33.17
N LYS A 122 20.21 -6.62 -33.96
CA LYS A 122 21.60 -6.58 -33.47
C LYS A 122 22.10 -5.14 -33.33
N ARG A 123 21.63 -4.41 -32.31
CA ARG A 123 22.32 -3.19 -31.85
C ARG A 123 22.73 -3.35 -30.40
N GLY A 124 24.04 -3.42 -30.16
CA GLY A 124 24.60 -3.54 -28.82
C GLY A 124 24.26 -2.34 -27.93
N PHE A 125 23.78 -2.61 -26.72
CA PHE A 125 23.47 -1.62 -25.69
C PHE A 125 24.75 -0.86 -25.27
N LYS A 126 24.78 0.46 -25.49
CA LYS A 126 25.91 1.32 -25.10
C LYS A 126 25.66 1.92 -23.71
N TYR A 127 26.11 1.23 -22.66
CA TYR A 127 25.97 1.65 -21.25
C TYR A 127 26.65 3.00 -20.90
N TYR A 128 27.45 3.54 -21.81
CA TYR A 128 28.17 4.81 -21.69
C TYR A 128 27.42 5.99 -22.34
N ASP A 129 26.17 5.81 -22.78
CA ASP A 129 25.35 6.93 -23.22
C ASP A 129 25.10 7.88 -22.04
N LEU A 130 25.63 9.10 -22.17
CA LEU A 130 25.62 10.14 -21.13
C LEU A 130 24.19 10.48 -20.68
N THR A 131 23.21 10.32 -21.57
CA THR A 131 21.79 10.61 -21.32
C THR A 131 21.18 9.74 -20.21
N TYR A 132 21.55 8.44 -20.15
CA TYR A 132 21.09 7.51 -19.12
C TYR A 132 21.57 7.93 -17.73
N TRP A 133 22.86 8.28 -17.62
CA TRP A 133 23.46 8.69 -16.36
C TRP A 133 22.91 10.04 -15.89
N ILE A 134 22.69 10.98 -16.80
CA ILE A 134 22.02 12.25 -16.49
C ILE A 134 20.62 12.00 -15.94
N PHE A 135 19.83 11.11 -16.55
CA PHE A 135 18.48 10.78 -16.07
C PHE A 135 18.49 10.21 -14.65
N LEU A 136 19.38 9.25 -14.36
CA LEU A 136 19.50 8.69 -13.01
C LEU A 136 19.95 9.72 -11.98
N ILE A 137 20.87 10.63 -12.35
CA ILE A 137 21.29 11.73 -11.48
C ILE A 137 20.09 12.66 -11.17
N ILE A 138 19.29 13.01 -12.17
CA ILE A 138 18.10 13.85 -11.97
C ILE A 138 17.10 13.18 -11.02
N VAL A 139 16.83 11.89 -11.20
CA VAL A 139 15.92 11.12 -10.33
C VAL A 139 16.43 11.06 -8.90
N THR A 140 17.72 10.77 -8.71
CA THR A 140 18.31 10.72 -7.36
C THR A 140 18.29 12.06 -6.66
N LEU A 141 18.53 13.17 -7.40
CA LEU A 141 18.40 14.52 -6.87
C LEU A 141 16.95 14.86 -6.50
N ALA A 142 15.97 14.44 -7.29
CA ALA A 142 14.55 14.63 -6.99
C ALA A 142 14.14 13.90 -5.70
N ILE A 143 14.53 12.63 -5.55
CA ILE A 143 14.30 11.84 -4.33
C ILE A 143 14.98 12.49 -3.12
N TRP A 144 16.23 12.94 -3.27
CA TRP A 144 16.97 13.59 -2.19
C TRP A 144 16.35 14.91 -1.76
N SER A 145 15.88 15.71 -2.72
CA SER A 145 15.17 16.97 -2.48
C SER A 145 13.90 16.74 -1.65
N ASP A 146 13.05 15.80 -2.06
CA ASP A 146 11.80 15.51 -1.34
C ASP A 146 12.06 14.89 0.04
N TYR A 147 13.05 14.00 0.15
CA TYR A 147 13.51 13.47 1.44
C TYR A 147 13.93 14.61 2.39
N LYS A 148 14.72 15.57 1.90
CA LYS A 148 15.17 16.72 2.69
C LYS A 148 14.01 17.64 3.07
N ASN A 149 13.07 17.88 2.16
CA ASN A 149 11.87 18.67 2.41
C ASN A 149 10.99 18.03 3.49
N THR A 150 10.72 16.74 3.36
CA THR A 150 9.96 15.97 4.35
C THR A 150 10.66 15.92 5.70
N LYS A 151 11.98 15.74 5.73
CA LYS A 151 12.77 15.78 6.97
C LYS A 151 12.68 17.15 7.66
N ARG A 152 12.68 18.25 6.89
CA ARG A 152 12.45 19.60 7.43
C ARG A 152 11.05 19.74 8.02
N LYS A 153 10.01 19.29 7.30
CA LYS A 153 8.62 19.29 7.81
C LYS A 153 8.47 18.48 9.09
N VAL A 154 9.00 17.26 9.13
CA VAL A 154 8.99 16.39 10.33
C VAL A 154 9.72 17.04 11.49
N ARG A 155 10.87 17.69 11.27
CA ARG A 155 11.58 18.43 12.33
C ARG A 155 10.76 19.62 12.83
N LYS A 156 10.09 20.35 11.92
CA LYS A 156 9.17 21.44 12.28
C LYS A 156 8.03 20.92 13.14
N TYR A 157 7.39 19.80 12.78
CA TYR A 157 6.32 19.21 13.59
C TYR A 157 6.83 18.72 14.95
N ARG A 158 7.99 18.07 14.99
CA ARG A 158 8.58 17.54 16.24
C ARG A 158 8.93 18.63 17.24
N ASN A 159 9.41 19.77 16.75
CA ASN A 159 9.80 20.91 17.58
C ASN A 159 8.65 21.89 17.84
N ASN A 160 7.45 21.62 17.33
CA ASN A 160 6.30 22.48 17.54
C ASN A 160 5.60 22.07 18.84
N GLU A 161 5.93 22.78 19.93
CA GLU A 161 5.36 22.56 21.26
C GLU A 161 3.87 22.94 21.33
N ASP A 162 3.41 23.84 20.45
CA ASP A 162 2.00 24.24 20.37
C ASP A 162 1.08 23.12 19.85
N LEU A 163 1.66 22.09 19.23
CA LEU A 163 0.93 20.98 18.65
C LEU A 163 0.81 19.83 19.64
N GLU A 164 -0.41 19.35 19.87
CA GLU A 164 -0.67 18.10 20.58
C GLU A 164 0.16 16.92 20.09
N ASP A 165 0.53 16.04 21.01
CA ASP A 165 1.32 14.84 20.69
C ASP A 165 0.61 13.92 19.69
N TYR A 166 -0.71 13.76 19.81
CA TYR A 166 -1.49 12.97 18.87
C TYR A 166 -1.51 13.59 17.46
N ILE A 167 -1.83 14.89 17.34
CA ILE A 167 -1.85 15.61 16.05
C ILE A 167 -0.42 15.67 15.45
N ARG A 168 0.60 15.85 16.28
CA ARG A 168 2.01 15.85 15.91
C ARG A 168 2.42 14.50 15.34
N ALA A 169 2.08 13.40 16.01
CA ALA A 169 2.33 12.05 15.51
C ALA A 169 1.64 11.82 14.17
N LYS A 170 0.36 12.20 14.03
CA LYS A 170 -0.40 12.10 12.78
C LYS A 170 0.26 12.87 11.63
N LYS A 171 0.64 14.13 11.83
CA LYS A 171 1.31 14.96 10.79
C LYS A 171 2.68 14.39 10.40
N ILE A 172 3.43 13.80 11.35
CA ILE A 172 4.71 13.14 11.08
C ILE A 172 4.53 11.86 10.26
N VAL A 173 3.59 11.00 10.65
CA VAL A 173 3.28 9.74 9.94
C VAL A 173 2.80 10.04 8.52
N HIS A 174 1.87 10.99 8.37
CA HIS A 174 1.37 11.45 7.08
C HIS A 174 2.50 11.95 6.17
N ALA A 175 3.39 12.81 6.67
CA ALA A 175 4.51 13.34 5.89
C ALA A 175 5.48 12.23 5.44
N LYS A 176 5.81 11.28 6.32
CA LYS A 176 6.65 10.13 5.97
C LYS A 176 6.00 9.22 4.94
N ARG A 177 4.69 8.97 5.06
CA ARG A 177 3.94 8.14 4.10
C ARG A 177 3.98 8.74 2.71
N ASN A 178 3.70 10.04 2.57
CA ASN A 178 3.71 10.71 1.28
C ASN A 178 5.09 10.62 0.62
N LEU A 179 6.17 10.76 1.40
CA LEU A 179 7.54 10.51 0.94
C LEU A 179 7.74 9.07 0.47
N TYR A 180 7.31 8.05 1.23
CA TYR A 180 7.47 6.65 0.82
C TYR A 180 6.70 6.33 -0.47
N VAL A 181 5.46 6.80 -0.59
CA VAL A 181 4.68 6.58 -1.83
C VAL A 181 5.33 7.30 -3.00
N PHE A 182 5.80 8.54 -2.83
CA PHE A 182 6.55 9.26 -3.87
C PHE A 182 7.83 8.52 -4.30
N ILE A 183 8.59 7.97 -3.34
CA ILE A 183 9.79 7.17 -3.65
C ILE A 183 9.41 5.91 -4.43
N ILE A 184 8.37 5.19 -4.00
CA ILE A 184 7.93 3.95 -4.65
C ILE A 184 7.43 4.26 -6.07
N THR A 185 6.58 5.27 -6.25
CA THR A 185 6.05 5.63 -7.57
C THR A 185 7.17 6.04 -8.51
N ILE A 186 8.09 6.91 -8.10
CA ILE A 186 9.25 7.28 -8.92
C ILE A 186 10.15 6.08 -9.22
N SER A 187 10.39 5.21 -8.25
CA SER A 187 11.23 4.02 -8.46
C SER A 187 10.61 3.08 -9.50
N VAL A 188 9.30 2.80 -9.40
CA VAL A 188 8.57 1.99 -10.39
C VAL A 188 8.59 2.65 -11.77
N MET A 189 8.36 3.96 -11.85
CA MET A 189 8.46 4.72 -13.09
C MET A 189 9.82 4.59 -13.76
N THR A 190 10.89 4.73 -12.97
CA THR A 190 12.24 4.58 -13.51
C THR A 190 12.49 3.16 -13.99
N LEU A 191 12.05 2.14 -13.26
CA LEU A 191 12.20 0.75 -13.69
C LEU A 191 11.45 0.48 -15.01
N LEU A 192 10.26 1.05 -15.19
CA LEU A 192 9.49 0.94 -16.43
C LEU A 192 10.19 1.62 -17.61
N LEU A 193 10.70 2.84 -17.40
CA LEU A 193 11.47 3.56 -18.43
C LEU A 193 12.76 2.83 -18.81
N LEU A 194 13.47 2.30 -17.81
CA LEU A 194 14.70 1.53 -18.02
C LEU A 194 14.42 0.20 -18.71
N GLY A 195 13.37 -0.51 -18.33
CA GLY A 195 12.95 -1.76 -18.95
C GLY A 195 12.52 -1.56 -20.40
N TYR A 196 11.74 -0.51 -20.67
CA TYR A 196 11.35 -0.11 -22.03
C TYR A 196 12.57 0.22 -22.88
N TYR A 197 13.45 1.09 -22.39
CA TYR A 197 14.67 1.45 -23.10
C TYR A 197 15.55 0.23 -23.37
N TYR A 198 15.75 -0.64 -22.37
CA TYR A 198 16.54 -1.86 -22.53
C TYR A 198 15.95 -2.80 -23.60
N TYR A 199 14.66 -3.09 -23.53
CA TYR A 199 13.99 -4.01 -24.46
C TYR A 199 13.99 -3.46 -25.90
N PHE A 200 13.59 -2.20 -26.09
CA PHE A 200 13.47 -1.59 -27.41
C PHE A 200 14.79 -1.03 -27.97
N SER A 201 15.85 -0.88 -27.16
CA SER A 201 17.19 -0.54 -27.67
C SER A 201 17.76 -1.60 -28.61
N GLN A 202 17.30 -2.85 -28.49
CA GLN A 202 17.64 -3.93 -29.41
C GLN A 202 16.96 -3.72 -30.77
N CYS A 203 15.71 -3.25 -30.78
CA CYS A 203 14.87 -3.12 -31.97
C CYS A 203 14.38 -1.68 -32.20
N GLN A 204 15.14 -0.90 -32.97
CA GLN A 204 14.86 0.53 -33.19
C GLN A 204 13.58 0.80 -34.01
N SER A 205 13.16 -0.11 -34.89
CA SER A 205 11.94 0.02 -35.71
C SER A 205 10.66 0.08 -34.87
N TYR A 206 10.61 -0.68 -33.79
CA TYR A 206 9.42 -0.81 -32.93
C TYR A 206 9.36 0.20 -31.78
N LEU A 207 10.37 1.07 -31.65
CA LEU A 207 10.48 2.03 -30.55
C LEU A 207 9.32 3.04 -30.53
N THR A 208 8.79 3.42 -31.69
CA THR A 208 7.67 4.36 -31.80
C THR A 208 6.32 3.66 -31.75
N ASP A 209 6.25 2.43 -32.28
CA ASP A 209 5.00 1.70 -32.45
C ASP A 209 4.40 1.27 -31.11
N PHE A 210 5.24 1.00 -30.11
CA PHE A 210 4.81 0.60 -28.76
C PHE A 210 4.90 1.72 -27.72
N LEU A 211 5.15 2.96 -28.14
CA LEU A 211 5.28 4.11 -27.24
C LEU A 211 3.99 4.37 -26.45
N TRP A 212 2.83 4.05 -27.02
CA TRP A 212 1.53 4.15 -26.34
C TRP A 212 1.45 3.26 -25.08
N ILE A 213 2.07 2.08 -25.09
CA ILE A 213 2.11 1.18 -23.92
C ILE A 213 2.88 1.85 -22.78
N LEU A 214 4.03 2.44 -23.09
CA LEU A 214 4.83 3.17 -22.11
C LEU A 214 4.05 4.34 -21.51
N ILE A 215 3.38 5.14 -22.35
CA ILE A 215 2.55 6.27 -21.87
C ILE A 215 1.47 5.78 -20.91
N ILE A 216 0.76 4.71 -21.26
CA ILE A 216 -0.29 4.14 -20.38
C ILE A 216 0.30 3.73 -19.03
N LEU A 217 1.45 3.05 -19.02
CA LEU A 217 2.11 2.62 -17.77
C LEU A 217 2.61 3.81 -16.94
N LEU A 218 3.11 4.87 -17.59
CA LEU A 218 3.52 6.12 -16.94
C LEU A 218 2.33 6.97 -16.43
N VAL A 219 1.11 6.73 -16.91
CA VAL A 219 -0.08 7.42 -16.37
C VAL A 219 -0.74 6.56 -15.28
N ALA A 220 -0.77 5.24 -15.46
CA ALA A 220 -1.42 4.32 -14.53
C ALA A 220 -0.71 4.26 -13.17
N THR A 221 0.62 4.27 -13.14
CA THR A 221 1.40 4.14 -11.90
C THR A 221 1.16 5.24 -10.85
N PRO A 222 1.07 6.55 -11.17
CA PRO A 222 0.77 7.59 -10.19
C PRO A 222 -0.69 7.53 -9.74
N LEU A 223 -1.61 7.12 -10.63
CA LEU A 223 -3.02 6.91 -10.28
C LEU A 223 -3.17 5.77 -9.27
N ILE A 224 -2.48 4.65 -9.49
CA ILE A 224 -2.43 3.53 -8.54
C ILE A 224 -1.81 4.00 -7.21
N GLY A 225 -0.71 4.75 -7.25
CA GLY A 225 -0.10 5.35 -6.06
C GLY A 225 -1.06 6.25 -5.27
N PHE A 226 -1.87 7.06 -5.96
CA PHE A 226 -2.89 7.91 -5.34
C PHE A 226 -4.03 7.11 -4.69
N ILE A 227 -4.52 6.07 -5.37
CA ILE A 227 -5.55 5.17 -4.81
C ILE A 227 -5.03 4.49 -3.54
N ILE A 228 -3.78 4.01 -3.57
CA ILE A 228 -3.13 3.41 -2.40
C ILE A 228 -3.05 4.40 -1.24
N LEU A 229 -2.63 5.65 -1.49
CA LEU A 229 -2.60 6.70 -0.46
C LEU A 229 -3.96 6.92 0.20
N LYS A 230 -5.02 7.02 -0.62
CA LYS A 230 -6.38 7.26 -0.14
C LYS A 230 -6.91 6.09 0.69
N SER A 231 -6.59 4.85 0.30
CA SER A 231 -6.96 3.66 1.07
C SER A 231 -6.32 3.68 2.46
N PHE A 232 -5.03 4.02 2.56
CA PHE A 232 -4.34 4.10 3.84
C PHE A 232 -4.85 5.24 4.73
N GLU A 233 -5.26 6.37 4.13
CA GLU A 233 -5.86 7.49 4.87
C GLU A 233 -7.20 7.10 5.52
N TYR A 234 -8.04 6.35 4.79
CA TYR A 234 -9.31 5.85 5.31
C TYR A 234 -9.11 4.93 6.53
N ASP A 235 -8.18 3.99 6.44
CA ASP A 235 -7.87 3.06 7.54
C ASP A 235 -7.35 3.79 8.78
N GLU A 236 -6.52 4.82 8.60
CA GLU A 236 -5.97 5.62 9.70
C GLU A 236 -7.09 6.37 10.45
N LYS A 237 -8.00 7.03 9.71
CA LYS A 237 -9.16 7.71 10.30
C LYS A 237 -9.99 6.76 11.16
N ASN A 238 -10.22 5.53 10.68
CA ASN A 238 -10.96 4.53 11.44
C ASN A 238 -10.22 4.05 12.70
N ARG A 239 -8.89 3.87 12.63
CA ARG A 239 -8.07 3.52 13.79
C ARG A 239 -8.09 4.62 14.86
N ILE A 240 -8.01 5.87 14.43
CA ILE A 240 -8.09 7.06 15.29
C ILE A 240 -9.42 7.08 16.06
N ILE A 241 -10.55 6.92 15.36
CA ILE A 241 -11.88 6.94 15.97
C ILE A 241 -12.06 5.79 16.98
N LYS A 242 -11.48 4.62 16.69
CA LYS A 242 -11.51 3.50 17.64
C LYS A 242 -10.67 3.79 18.88
N MET A 243 -9.50 4.42 18.70
CA MET A 243 -8.62 4.79 19.79
C MET A 243 -9.25 5.86 20.70
N SER A 244 -9.89 6.89 20.13
CA SER A 244 -10.56 7.94 20.92
C SER A 244 -11.68 7.36 21.79
N LYS A 245 -12.50 6.46 21.25
CA LYS A 245 -13.54 5.74 22.01
C LYS A 245 -12.96 4.89 23.14
N TYR A 246 -11.78 4.28 22.93
CA TYR A 246 -11.10 3.51 23.96
C TYR A 246 -10.64 4.41 25.11
N PHE A 247 -10.02 5.56 24.80
CA PHE A 247 -9.60 6.54 25.81
C PHE A 247 -10.79 7.12 26.58
N GLU A 248 -11.86 7.52 25.89
CA GLU A 248 -13.08 8.02 26.53
C GLU A 248 -13.70 6.97 27.47
N SER A 249 -13.73 5.70 27.05
CA SER A 249 -14.16 4.59 27.90
C SER A 249 -13.22 4.35 29.08
N HIS A 250 -11.92 4.56 28.92
CA HIS A 250 -10.92 4.37 29.98
C HIS A 250 -11.07 5.46 31.05
N HIS A 251 -11.10 6.74 30.64
CA HIS A 251 -11.31 7.88 31.52
C HIS A 251 -12.63 7.74 32.31
N SER A 252 -13.71 7.31 31.64
CA SER A 252 -14.99 7.04 32.30
C SER A 252 -14.91 5.92 33.35
N ARG A 253 -14.10 4.87 33.11
CA ARG A 253 -13.88 3.81 34.09
C ARG A 253 -13.08 4.32 35.29
N LEU A 254 -12.03 5.11 35.05
CA LEU A 254 -11.19 5.66 36.10
C LEU A 254 -11.98 6.57 37.05
N HIS A 255 -12.83 7.44 36.49
CA HIS A 255 -13.74 8.27 37.27
C HIS A 255 -14.66 7.45 38.20
N LYS A 256 -15.23 6.35 37.69
CA LYS A 256 -16.09 5.45 38.51
C LYS A 256 -15.31 4.76 39.62
N VAL A 257 -14.04 4.40 39.38
CA VAL A 257 -13.18 3.79 40.41
C VAL A 257 -12.88 4.79 41.52
N ILE A 258 -12.59 6.06 41.19
CA ILE A 258 -12.38 7.14 42.16
C ILE A 258 -13.64 7.37 42.99
N GLU A 259 -14.82 7.46 42.35
CA GLU A 259 -16.11 7.62 43.02
C GLU A 259 -16.38 6.47 44.01
N MET A 260 -16.08 5.23 43.61
CA MET A 260 -16.19 4.06 44.48
C MET A 260 -15.24 4.14 45.68
N HIS A 261 -13.99 4.59 45.48
CA HIS A 261 -13.03 4.79 46.58
C HIS A 261 -13.48 5.89 47.54
N ASN A 262 -14.01 7.02 47.05
CA ASN A 262 -14.55 8.09 47.90
C ASN A 262 -15.62 7.55 48.84
N LYS A 263 -16.56 6.74 48.32
CA LYS A 263 -17.64 6.15 49.11
C LYS A 263 -17.12 5.17 50.18
N TYR A 264 -16.13 4.35 49.82
CA TYR A 264 -15.54 3.38 50.74
C TYR A 264 -14.69 4.05 51.83
N LEU A 265 -13.87 5.04 51.47
CA LEU A 265 -13.04 5.80 52.41
C LEU A 265 -13.88 6.58 53.42
N LEU A 266 -15.00 7.14 52.99
CA LEU A 266 -15.93 7.86 53.87
C LEU A 266 -16.40 7.00 55.06
N GLU A 267 -16.62 5.70 54.85
CA GLU A 267 -17.03 4.79 55.93
C GLU A 267 -15.92 4.61 56.96
N ILE A 268 -14.69 4.38 56.50
CA ILE A 268 -13.50 4.21 57.34
C ILE A 268 -13.15 5.50 58.09
N GLU A 269 -13.19 6.64 57.41
CA GLU A 269 -12.92 7.96 57.99
C GLU A 269 -13.88 8.32 59.11
N ASN A 270 -15.17 8.01 58.93
CA ASN A 270 -16.17 8.24 59.97
C ASN A 270 -15.90 7.36 61.19
N GLU A 271 -15.52 6.09 60.99
CA GLU A 271 -15.15 5.20 62.10
C GLU A 271 -13.94 5.74 62.87
N ILE A 272 -12.87 6.10 62.16
CA ILE A 272 -11.63 6.63 62.75
C ILE A 272 -11.89 7.99 63.42
N SER A 273 -12.63 8.88 62.78
CA SER A 273 -12.97 10.20 63.35
C SER A 273 -13.74 10.06 64.66
N ASN A 274 -14.70 9.12 64.73
CA ASN A 274 -15.42 8.81 65.96
C ASN A 274 -14.49 8.24 67.04
N GLN A 275 -13.56 7.36 66.68
CA GLN A 275 -12.56 6.82 67.61
C GLN A 275 -11.65 7.91 68.16
N ILE A 276 -11.17 8.82 67.31
CA ILE A 276 -10.34 9.96 67.72
C ILE A 276 -11.13 10.88 68.65
N TYR A 277 -12.38 11.20 68.31
CA TYR A 277 -13.24 12.04 69.13
C TYR A 277 -13.44 11.45 70.53
N GLN A 278 -13.74 10.15 70.62
CA GLN A 278 -13.93 9.46 71.90
C GLN A 278 -12.66 9.49 72.75
N LEU A 279 -11.49 9.22 72.16
CA LEU A 279 -10.22 9.19 72.88
C LEU A 279 -9.74 10.58 73.33
N LEU A 280 -10.00 11.62 72.55
CA LEU A 280 -9.66 13.01 72.92
C LEU A 280 -10.55 13.57 74.05
N HIS A 281 -11.75 13.00 74.27
CA HIS A 281 -12.66 13.40 75.35
C HIS A 281 -12.58 12.49 76.58
N ASP A 282 -11.72 11.47 76.55
CA ASP A 282 -11.46 10.60 77.69
C ASP A 282 -10.34 11.22 78.54
N ASP A 283 -10.64 11.54 79.80
CA ASP A 283 -9.70 12.17 80.74
C ASP A 283 -8.42 11.33 80.94
N GLU A 284 -8.48 10.02 80.69
CA GLU A 284 -7.33 9.10 80.76
C GLU A 284 -6.31 9.37 79.64
N PHE A 285 -6.77 9.66 78.42
CA PHE A 285 -5.91 9.73 77.22
C PHE A 285 -5.70 11.15 76.69
N LYS A 286 -6.57 12.09 77.07
CA LYS A 286 -6.58 13.47 76.57
C LYS A 286 -5.21 14.15 76.63
N THR A 287 -4.57 14.17 77.81
CA THR A 287 -3.27 14.86 77.99
C THR A 287 -2.14 14.21 77.20
N GLU A 288 -2.19 12.89 77.01
CA GLU A 288 -1.19 12.17 76.23
C GLU A 288 -1.39 12.36 74.71
N LEU A 289 -2.64 12.43 74.23
CA LEU A 289 -2.97 12.60 72.81
C LEU A 289 -2.88 14.06 72.32
N GLU A 290 -3.12 15.04 73.20
CA GLU A 290 -2.93 16.47 72.89
C GLU A 290 -1.47 16.82 72.55
N ALA A 291 -0.51 15.97 72.93
CA ALA A 291 0.90 16.11 72.55
C ALA A 291 1.18 15.88 71.06
N PHE A 292 0.21 15.34 70.30
CA PHE A 292 0.35 14.99 68.88
C PHE A 292 -0.58 15.83 68.00
N PRO A 293 -0.16 17.03 67.55
CA PRO A 293 -1.01 17.93 66.76
C PRO A 293 -1.49 17.29 65.45
N GLN A 294 -0.69 16.40 64.85
CA GLN A 294 -1.01 15.69 63.61
C GLN A 294 -2.30 14.86 63.73
N LEU A 295 -2.60 14.32 64.92
CA LEU A 295 -3.83 13.57 65.15
C LEU A 295 -5.08 14.48 65.09
N SER A 296 -4.96 15.68 65.66
CA SER A 296 -6.01 16.69 65.60
C SER A 296 -6.17 17.27 64.20
N ASP A 297 -5.08 17.44 63.46
CA ASP A 297 -5.11 17.91 62.08
C ASP A 297 -5.74 16.86 61.16
N ALA A 298 -5.33 15.59 61.25
CA ALA A 298 -5.94 14.48 60.53
C ALA A 298 -7.47 14.40 60.79
N TYR A 299 -7.91 14.53 62.05
CA TYR A 299 -9.33 14.59 62.39
C TYR A 299 -10.07 15.76 61.73
N ARG A 300 -9.50 16.96 61.75
CA ARG A 300 -10.07 18.14 61.08
C ARG A 300 -10.19 17.93 59.57
N GLN A 301 -9.19 17.28 58.97
CA GLN A 301 -9.17 17.01 57.54
C GLN A 301 -10.22 15.96 57.14
N MET A 302 -10.39 14.87 57.91
CA MET A 302 -11.45 13.88 57.69
C MET A 302 -12.86 14.51 57.73
N ILE A 303 -13.11 15.44 58.64
CA ILE A 303 -14.39 16.18 58.68
C ILE A 303 -14.59 17.01 57.41
N LYS A 304 -13.56 17.69 56.91
CA LYS A 304 -13.67 18.46 55.66
C LYS A 304 -13.92 17.55 54.46
N LEU A 305 -13.27 16.38 54.41
CA LEU A 305 -13.45 15.39 53.36
C LEU A 305 -14.88 14.86 53.31
N TYR A 306 -15.53 14.68 54.46
CA TYR A 306 -16.94 14.30 54.52
C TYR A 306 -17.84 15.24 53.71
N ASP A 307 -17.65 16.55 53.85
CA ASP A 307 -18.45 17.56 53.12
C ASP A 307 -18.11 17.59 51.62
N GLU A 308 -16.82 17.47 51.27
CA GLU A 308 -16.35 17.47 49.88
C GLU A 308 -16.81 16.22 49.10
N TYR A 309 -16.78 15.04 49.74
CA TYR A 309 -17.27 13.81 49.13
C TYR A 309 -18.79 13.83 48.88
N LYS A 310 -19.56 14.54 49.71
CA LYS A 310 -21.01 14.69 49.54
C LYS A 310 -21.39 15.48 48.29
N VAL A 311 -20.55 16.41 47.84
CA VAL A 311 -20.76 17.19 46.63
C VAL A 311 -20.06 16.60 45.39
N ASN A 312 -19.54 15.37 45.50
CA ASN A 312 -18.74 14.70 44.45
C ASN A 312 -17.55 15.55 43.98
N ALA A 313 -16.98 16.36 44.86
CA ALA A 313 -15.75 17.07 44.56
C ALA A 313 -14.57 16.09 44.52
N LYS A 314 -13.47 16.52 43.88
CA LYS A 314 -12.17 15.83 43.91
C LYS A 314 -11.24 16.58 44.87
N PRO A 315 -11.27 16.28 46.19
CA PRO A 315 -10.55 17.06 47.20
C PRO A 315 -9.05 16.68 47.27
N TYR A 316 -8.37 16.58 46.12
CA TYR A 316 -7.00 16.10 46.01
C TYR A 316 -6.02 16.78 46.97
N SER A 317 -6.14 18.10 47.17
CA SER A 317 -5.28 18.83 48.10
C SER A 317 -5.48 18.39 49.56
N ILE A 318 -6.73 18.20 49.98
CA ILE A 318 -7.07 17.80 51.35
C ILE A 318 -6.66 16.34 51.58
N GLU A 319 -6.86 15.46 50.61
CA GLU A 319 -6.41 14.07 50.70
C GLU A 319 -4.88 13.97 50.82
N LYS A 320 -4.15 14.86 50.14
CA LYS A 320 -2.70 14.91 50.21
C LYS A 320 -2.21 15.39 51.58
N ASP A 321 -2.81 16.46 52.09
CA ASP A 321 -2.51 17.00 53.42
C ASP A 321 -2.80 15.93 54.50
N LEU A 322 -3.86 15.12 54.34
CA LEU A 322 -4.25 14.09 55.30
C LEU A 322 -3.22 12.95 55.31
N VAL A 323 -2.75 12.55 54.13
CA VAL A 323 -1.70 11.53 53.99
C VAL A 323 -0.40 11.98 54.63
N GLU A 324 -0.03 13.26 54.51
CA GLU A 324 1.15 13.83 55.16
C GLU A 324 1.03 13.80 56.68
N ASP A 325 -0.12 14.19 57.22
CA ASP A 325 -0.38 14.12 58.67
C ASP A 325 -0.33 12.69 59.20
N MET A 326 -0.98 11.75 58.50
CA MET A 326 -0.94 10.32 58.85
C MET A 326 0.48 9.76 58.81
N TYR A 327 1.26 10.09 57.77
CA TYR A 327 2.65 9.66 57.65
C TYR A 327 3.52 10.16 58.81
N ASN A 328 3.38 11.45 59.16
CA ASN A 328 4.12 12.05 60.26
C ASN A 328 3.72 11.45 61.61
N LEU A 329 2.44 11.10 61.80
CA LEU A 329 1.94 10.46 63.00
C LEU A 329 2.42 8.99 63.11
N ILE A 330 2.33 8.21 62.03
CA ILE A 330 2.72 6.80 61.97
C ILE A 330 4.22 6.61 62.26
N ASN A 331 5.06 7.54 61.78
CA ASN A 331 6.52 7.50 61.97
C ASN A 331 7.01 8.15 63.27
N ASN A 332 6.10 8.70 64.09
CA ASN A 332 6.48 9.30 65.36
C ASN A 332 6.78 8.22 66.41
N ILE A 333 8.02 8.18 66.89
CA ILE A 333 8.50 7.20 67.87
C ILE A 333 7.70 7.29 69.18
N SER A 334 7.44 8.49 69.69
CA SER A 334 6.68 8.71 70.93
C SER A 334 5.24 8.25 70.81
N PHE A 335 4.63 8.40 69.63
CA PHE A 335 3.27 7.90 69.39
C PHE A 335 3.22 6.37 69.37
N LYS A 336 4.24 5.73 68.77
CA LYS A 336 4.38 4.27 68.74
C LYS A 336 4.63 3.67 70.14
N GLU A 337 5.40 4.35 70.99
CA GLU A 337 5.55 3.94 72.39
C GLU A 337 4.20 4.00 73.14
N LEU A 338 3.34 4.94 72.79
CA LEU A 338 1.99 5.08 73.35
C LEU A 338 1.07 3.93 72.92
N THR A 339 1.19 3.46 71.67
CA THR A 339 0.38 2.35 71.15
C THR A 339 0.77 1.01 71.81
N ASP A 340 2.04 0.82 72.15
CA ASP A 340 2.49 -0.37 72.88
C ASP A 340 1.99 -0.38 74.33
N LYS A 341 1.77 0.80 74.92
CA LYS A 341 1.29 0.97 76.30
C LYS A 341 -0.24 0.80 76.42
N TYR A 342 -1.02 1.23 75.43
CA TYR A 342 -2.48 1.24 75.50
C TYR A 342 -3.16 0.53 74.31
N PRO A 343 -3.90 -0.57 74.55
CA PRO A 343 -4.56 -1.34 73.48
C PRO A 343 -5.59 -0.56 72.66
N ARG A 344 -6.29 0.41 73.26
CA ARG A 344 -7.26 1.26 72.55
C ARG A 344 -6.58 2.19 71.54
N ILE A 345 -5.43 2.76 71.91
CA ILE A 345 -4.62 3.62 71.03
C ILE A 345 -3.99 2.78 69.91
N LYS A 346 -3.60 1.53 70.21
CA LYS A 346 -3.14 0.58 69.19
C LYS A 346 -4.21 0.31 68.12
N SER A 347 -5.46 0.06 68.52
CA SER A 347 -6.55 -0.13 67.56
C SER A 347 -6.75 1.08 66.64
N LEU A 348 -6.65 2.29 67.20
CA LEU A 348 -6.71 3.53 66.40
C LEU A 348 -5.52 3.62 65.44
N TYR A 349 -4.30 3.33 65.91
CA TYR A 349 -3.09 3.32 65.08
C TYR A 349 -3.21 2.34 63.91
N ASP A 350 -3.68 1.12 64.15
CA ASP A 350 -3.84 0.10 63.11
C ASP A 350 -4.85 0.56 62.04
N ASN A 351 -5.95 1.21 62.46
CA ASN A 351 -6.93 1.78 61.53
C ASN A 351 -6.37 2.97 60.74
N ILE A 352 -5.57 3.85 61.35
CA ILE A 352 -4.88 4.95 60.66
C ILE A 352 -3.87 4.41 59.64
N VAL A 353 -3.12 3.35 59.98
CA VAL A 353 -2.18 2.68 59.05
C VAL A 353 -2.93 2.08 57.87
N LEU A 354 -4.08 1.44 58.10
CA LEU A 354 -4.92 0.91 57.04
C LEU A 354 -5.45 2.03 56.13
N LEU A 355 -5.95 3.12 56.72
CA LEU A 355 -6.46 4.29 55.99
C LEU A 355 -5.35 4.93 55.13
N PHE A 356 -4.16 5.11 55.69
CA PHE A 356 -2.98 5.61 54.98
C PHE A 356 -2.68 4.79 53.72
N LYS A 357 -2.68 3.45 53.84
CA LYS A 357 -2.44 2.57 52.69
C LYS A 357 -3.51 2.70 51.61
N GLN A 358 -4.78 2.84 51.98
CA GLN A 358 -5.88 3.02 51.01
C GLN A 358 -5.72 4.34 50.24
N TYR A 359 -5.29 5.40 50.93
CA TYR A 359 -4.99 6.68 50.30
C TYR A 359 -3.79 6.63 49.36
N GLU A 360 -2.72 5.91 49.70
CA GLU A 360 -1.59 5.69 48.78
C GLU A 360 -2.02 4.97 47.49
N GLU A 361 -2.92 3.99 47.60
CA GLU A 361 -3.48 3.29 46.43
C GLU A 361 -4.32 4.24 45.58
N LYS A 362 -5.16 5.07 46.20
CA LYS A 362 -5.98 6.07 45.51
C LYS A 362 -5.15 7.18 44.84
N GLN A 363 -4.06 7.62 45.46
CA GLN A 363 -3.17 8.62 44.85
C GLN A 363 -2.54 8.11 43.54
N LYS A 364 -2.23 6.81 43.43
CA LYS A 364 -1.76 6.21 42.17
C LYS A 364 -2.81 6.30 41.05
N ILE A 365 -4.08 6.15 41.40
CA ILE A 365 -5.21 6.27 40.47
C ILE A 365 -5.36 7.72 40.00
N TYR A 366 -5.19 8.70 40.89
CA TYR A 366 -5.16 10.11 40.49
C TYR A 366 -3.94 10.44 39.61
N ASP A 367 -2.77 9.88 39.90
CA ASP A 367 -1.60 10.06 39.05
C ASP A 367 -1.83 9.51 37.63
N GLU A 368 -2.56 8.40 37.50
CA GLU A 368 -3.01 7.86 36.21
C GLU A 368 -4.03 8.80 35.54
N GLU A 369 -5.01 9.34 36.27
CA GLU A 369 -6.01 10.27 35.73
C GLU A 369 -5.39 11.61 35.30
N ILE A 370 -4.43 12.14 36.05
CA ILE A 370 -3.72 13.38 35.74
C ILE A 370 -2.81 13.16 34.52
N LYS A 371 -2.17 11.99 34.39
CA LYS A 371 -1.41 11.65 33.19
C LYS A 371 -2.31 11.58 31.95
N GLU A 372 -3.52 11.08 32.07
CA GLU A 372 -4.47 10.96 30.95
C GLU A 372 -5.16 12.29 30.61
N SER A 373 -5.64 13.03 31.60
CA SER A 373 -6.30 14.33 31.39
C SER A 373 -5.36 15.41 30.84
N ASN A 374 -4.06 15.35 31.14
CA ASN A 374 -3.05 16.18 30.48
C ASN A 374 -2.83 15.80 29.01
N ASN A 375 -3.11 14.55 28.62
CA ASN A 375 -3.12 14.15 27.22
C ASN A 375 -4.39 14.65 26.51
N ASP A 376 -5.56 14.62 27.18
CA ASP A 376 -6.87 14.97 26.59
C ASP A 376 -7.18 16.48 26.53
N ASN A 377 -6.77 17.27 27.53
CA ASN A 377 -7.00 18.73 27.53
C ASN A 377 -6.18 19.48 26.47
N ASN A 378 -5.12 18.85 25.98
CA ASN A 378 -4.42 19.33 24.80
C ASN A 378 -5.28 19.07 23.54
N THR A 379 -6.03 17.95 23.48
CA THR A 379 -6.89 17.48 22.37
C THR A 379 -8.16 18.27 22.07
N SER A 380 -8.88 18.72 23.08
CA SER A 380 -10.13 19.47 22.87
C SER A 380 -9.93 20.94 22.42
N LYS A 381 -8.78 21.55 22.74
CA LYS A 381 -8.48 22.97 22.41
C LYS A 381 -7.99 23.19 20.98
N ASN A 382 -7.52 22.17 20.26
CA ASN A 382 -7.11 22.32 18.86
C ASN A 382 -8.16 21.83 17.85
N GLU A 383 -9.10 20.97 18.23
CA GLU A 383 -10.25 20.62 17.36
C GLU A 383 -11.13 21.84 17.08
N SER A 384 -11.34 22.70 18.08
CA SER A 384 -12.08 23.97 17.94
C SER A 384 -11.39 25.01 17.05
N LYS A 385 -10.07 24.87 16.77
CA LYS A 385 -9.33 25.74 15.85
C LYS A 385 -9.18 25.16 14.44
N GLU A 386 -9.23 23.83 14.27
CA GLU A 386 -9.19 23.21 12.95
C GLU A 386 -10.55 23.32 12.22
N ASP A 387 -11.68 23.41 12.92
CA ASP A 387 -13.00 23.61 12.29
C ASP A 387 -13.24 25.06 11.81
N GLU A 388 -12.72 26.08 12.51
CA GLU A 388 -12.76 27.48 12.01
C GLU A 388 -11.86 27.71 10.76
N SER A 389 -10.87 26.84 10.53
CA SER A 389 -9.97 26.94 9.37
C SER A 389 -10.50 26.29 8.08
N LYS A 390 -11.61 25.54 8.17
CA LYS A 390 -12.27 24.93 6.99
C LYS A 390 -13.36 25.80 6.38
N ASP A 391 -14.00 26.66 7.16
CA ASP A 391 -15.03 27.58 6.64
C ASP A 391 -14.44 28.83 5.96
N GLN A 392 -13.18 29.20 6.22
CA GLN A 392 -12.54 30.34 5.54
C GLN A 392 -11.96 30.04 4.15
N ASN A 393 -12.01 28.79 3.67
CA ASN A 393 -11.49 28.40 2.36
C ASN A 393 -12.58 28.21 1.28
N GLN A 394 -13.85 28.53 1.57
CA GLN A 394 -14.93 28.53 0.58
C GLN A 394 -15.32 29.93 0.05
N ASP A 395 -14.83 31.03 0.66
CA ASP A 395 -15.15 32.40 0.22
C ASP A 395 -14.02 33.08 -0.60
N ALA A 396 -12.92 32.38 -0.92
CA ALA A 396 -11.77 32.95 -1.63
C ALA A 396 -11.67 32.54 -3.12
N SER A 397 -12.77 32.13 -3.76
CA SER A 397 -12.79 31.73 -5.18
C SER A 397 -13.78 32.48 -6.06
N ASN A 398 -14.25 33.67 -5.65
CA ASN A 398 -15.20 34.46 -6.45
C ASN A 398 -14.82 35.93 -6.73
N ASP A 399 -13.55 36.31 -6.56
CA ASP A 399 -13.08 37.67 -6.88
C ASP A 399 -11.77 37.64 -7.71
N GLN A 400 -11.79 37.02 -8.89
CA GLN A 400 -10.71 37.15 -9.89
C GLN A 400 -11.25 37.07 -11.33
N GLU A 401 -12.37 37.73 -11.62
CA GLU A 401 -12.82 38.02 -13.00
C GLU A 401 -13.43 39.42 -13.09
N ASP A 402 -12.71 40.47 -12.67
CA ASP A 402 -13.12 41.83 -13.05
C ASP A 402 -11.99 42.87 -12.91
N SER A 403 -10.84 42.67 -13.57
CA SER A 403 -9.76 43.68 -13.61
C SER A 403 -8.74 43.47 -14.75
N GLN A 404 -9.20 43.17 -15.98
CA GLN A 404 -8.34 43.27 -17.17
C GLN A 404 -9.12 43.74 -18.41
N GLU A 405 -9.88 44.83 -18.30
CA GLU A 405 -10.35 45.54 -19.51
C GLU A 405 -10.65 47.01 -19.20
N LYS A 406 -9.60 47.85 -19.08
CA LYS A 406 -9.70 49.32 -19.22
C LYS A 406 -8.33 50.00 -19.09
N GLU A 407 -7.46 49.79 -20.06
CA GLU A 407 -6.38 50.78 -20.29
C GLU A 407 -5.84 50.74 -21.72
N GLN A 408 -6.70 51.10 -22.69
CA GLN A 408 -6.23 51.65 -23.96
C GLN A 408 -7.40 52.31 -24.69
N THR A 409 -7.44 53.64 -24.64
CA THR A 409 -7.78 54.59 -25.73
C THR A 409 -8.31 55.87 -25.11
N THR A 410 -7.52 56.95 -25.17
CA THR A 410 -7.88 58.27 -25.73
C THR A 410 -7.01 59.38 -25.14
N LYS A 411 -6.19 60.01 -25.98
CA LYS A 411 -5.83 61.44 -25.94
C LYS A 411 -5.32 61.86 -27.32
N PRO A 412 -5.42 63.14 -27.70
CA PRO A 412 -6.26 63.54 -28.83
C PRO A 412 -5.46 64.07 -30.01
N ASN A 413 -6.03 63.92 -31.22
CA ASN A 413 -6.22 64.97 -32.22
C ASN A 413 -7.06 64.46 -33.38
#